data_AF-A0A2G8LGN2-F1
#
_entry.id   AF-A0A2G8LGN2-F1
#
_cell.length_a   1.000
_cell.length_b   1.000
_cell.length_c   1.000
_cell.angle_alpha   90.00
_cell.angle_beta   90.00
_cell.angle_gamma   90.00
#
_symmetry.space_group_name_H-M   'P 1'
#
loop_
_entity.id
_entity.type
_entity.pdbx_description
1 polymer ?
#
loop_
_entity_poly.entity_id
_entity_poly.type
_entity_poly.pdbx_seq_one_letter_code
_entity_poly.pdbx_strand_id
1 'polypeptide(L)'
;MIREDCAQEDCIKGTCNIEQTCEQESEGETMSASKPTSAVMLYEPLSFLKPFNQEERTFTVAGHLIHIHQMWQEFGVAAVVWDAAIVLTEYLERQVSDGRLVMKDKRIIELGAGTGLVSMASAILGGNTTSTERSTLQILKKKLNKP
;
A
#
# COMPACT_ATOMS: atom_id res chain seq x y z
N MET A 1 14.34 -30.97 -18.65
CA MET A 1 15.12 -31.75 -17.66
C MET A 1 16.33 -30.92 -17.26
N ILE A 2 16.10 -29.93 -16.39
CA ILE A 2 17.13 -29.10 -15.75
C ILE A 2 16.80 -29.16 -14.25
N ARG A 3 17.86 -29.40 -13.49
CA ARG A 3 17.92 -29.88 -12.11
C ARG A 3 17.39 -28.88 -11.07
N GLU A 4 16.73 -29.44 -10.06
CA GLU A 4 16.49 -28.87 -8.73
C GLU A 4 17.78 -28.97 -7.89
N ASP A 5 18.10 -27.94 -7.08
CA ASP A 5 18.21 -28.04 -5.60
C ASP A 5 19.03 -26.92 -4.93
N CYS A 6 18.57 -26.59 -3.71
CA CYS A 6 19.19 -25.89 -2.56
C CYS A 6 19.49 -24.37 -2.71
N ALA A 7 19.15 -23.48 -1.76
CA ALA A 7 18.97 -23.66 -0.33
C ALA A 7 17.90 -22.70 0.25
N GLN A 8 17.08 -23.26 1.12
CA GLN A 8 16.30 -22.57 2.13
C GLN A 8 16.91 -22.96 3.49
N GLU A 9 16.85 -22.04 4.46
CA GLU A 9 17.05 -22.18 5.92
C GLU A 9 18.21 -21.36 6.53
N ASP A 10 17.86 -20.69 7.63
CA ASP A 10 18.71 -20.13 8.70
C ASP A 10 19.34 -18.73 8.56
N CYS A 11 18.49 -17.70 8.72
CA CYS A 11 18.89 -16.50 9.47
C CYS A 11 18.12 -16.46 10.80
N ILE A 12 18.42 -17.44 11.66
CA ILE A 12 17.98 -17.52 13.06
C ILE A 12 19.04 -16.79 13.90
N LYS A 13 18.59 -15.77 14.67
CA LYS A 13 19.27 -15.09 15.79
C LYS A 13 20.39 -14.09 15.44
N GLY A 14 19.99 -12.93 14.92
CA GLY A 14 20.81 -11.72 14.93
C GLY A 14 20.61 -10.89 16.21
N THR A 15 21.15 -11.34 17.35
CA THR A 15 21.28 -10.51 18.55
C THR A 15 22.62 -9.77 18.49
N CYS A 16 22.60 -8.47 18.19
CA CYS A 16 23.77 -7.61 18.34
C CYS A 16 23.79 -7.07 19.78
N ASN A 17 24.70 -7.61 20.60
CA ASN A 17 25.03 -7.11 21.94
C ASN A 17 26.25 -6.20 21.82
N ILE A 18 26.13 -4.95 22.26
CA ILE A 18 27.29 -4.10 22.56
C ILE A 18 27.03 -3.44 23.91
N GLU A 19 27.49 -4.09 24.97
CA GLU A 19 27.78 -3.45 26.24
C GLU A 19 29.29 -3.32 26.36
N GLN A 20 29.78 -2.08 26.47
CA GLN A 20 31.05 -1.84 27.15
C GLN A 20 31.01 -0.50 27.87
N THR A 21 31.42 -0.56 29.13
CA THR A 21 31.18 0.33 30.26
C THR A 21 32.30 1.36 30.45
N CYS A 22 31.99 2.45 31.16
CA CYS A 22 32.97 3.25 31.91
C CYS A 22 32.31 3.71 33.22
N GLU A 23 32.79 3.17 34.33
CA GLU A 23 32.40 3.53 35.70
C GLU A 23 33.16 4.78 36.16
N GLN A 24 32.46 5.74 36.75
CA GLN A 24 33.02 6.67 37.74
C GLN A 24 31.98 6.90 38.82
N GLU A 25 32.34 6.56 40.06
CA GLU A 25 31.57 6.82 41.27
C GLU A 25 31.67 8.30 41.67
N SER A 26 30.52 8.91 41.99
CA SER A 26 30.48 10.07 42.87
C SER A 26 29.29 9.96 43.81
N GLU A 27 29.57 10.15 45.08
CA GLU A 27 28.71 9.93 46.23
C GLU A 27 27.43 10.80 46.23
N GLY A 28 26.30 10.15 46.53
CA GLY A 28 25.28 10.64 47.45
C GLY A 28 24.58 11.97 47.17
N GLU A 29 23.49 11.92 46.40
CA GLU A 29 22.32 12.77 46.65
C GLU A 29 21.04 12.00 46.27
N THR A 30 20.08 11.94 47.19
CA THR A 30 18.86 11.14 47.05
C THR A 30 17.94 11.76 45.99
N MET A 31 18.16 11.42 44.71
CA MET A 31 17.23 11.79 43.65
C MET A 31 16.01 10.88 43.71
N SER A 32 14.85 11.50 43.98
CA SER A 32 13.55 10.83 43.91
C SER A 32 13.39 10.19 42.53
N ALA A 33 13.18 8.87 42.50
CA ALA A 33 12.93 8.13 41.28
C ALA A 33 11.78 8.78 40.49
N SER A 34 12.11 9.44 39.38
CA SER A 34 11.10 9.99 38.48
C SER A 34 10.32 8.83 37.88
N LYS A 35 9.02 8.77 38.15
CA LYS A 35 8.11 7.75 37.62
C LYS A 35 8.27 7.66 36.10
N PRO A 36 8.39 6.44 35.52
CA PRO A 36 8.35 6.30 34.08
C PRO A 36 7.02 6.87 33.59
N THR A 37 7.11 7.92 32.78
CA THR A 37 5.93 8.58 32.24
C THR A 37 5.47 7.77 31.04
N SER A 38 4.69 6.71 31.29
CA SER A 38 3.99 6.01 30.24
C SER A 38 2.88 6.93 29.71
N ALA A 39 3.06 7.40 28.49
CA ALA A 39 2.00 8.08 27.75
C ALA A 39 1.04 7.02 27.20
N VAL A 40 -0.18 6.98 27.73
CA VAL A 40 -1.28 6.25 27.10
C VAL A 40 -1.71 7.08 25.89
N MET A 41 -1.32 6.65 24.69
CA MET A 41 -1.91 7.17 23.47
C MET A 41 -3.33 6.60 23.38
N LEU A 42 -4.34 7.45 23.55
CA LEU A 42 -5.72 7.09 23.24
C LEU A 42 -5.80 6.90 21.72
N TYR A 43 -5.61 5.65 21.26
CA TYR A 43 -5.81 5.30 19.87
C TYR A 43 -7.32 5.33 19.62
N GLU A 44 -7.82 6.37 18.94
CA GLU A 44 -9.18 6.29 18.41
C GLU A 44 -9.23 5.09 17.45
N PRO A 45 -10.18 4.17 17.62
CA PRO A 45 -10.23 2.98 16.81
C PRO A 45 -10.47 3.35 15.34
N LEU A 46 -9.40 3.29 14.55
CA LEU A 46 -9.35 3.04 13.10
C LEU A 46 -10.41 3.78 12.27
N SER A 47 -10.75 5.02 12.65
CA SER A 47 -11.72 5.83 11.91
C SER A 47 -11.25 6.07 10.47
N PHE A 48 -9.94 6.15 10.26
CA PHE A 48 -9.31 6.24 8.94
C PHE A 48 -9.42 4.96 8.09
N LEU A 49 -9.68 3.78 8.69
CA LEU A 49 -9.91 2.53 7.95
C LEU A 49 -11.39 2.31 7.58
N LYS A 50 -12.31 3.18 8.03
CA LYS A 50 -13.73 3.08 7.65
C LYS A 50 -13.95 2.94 6.14
N PRO A 51 -13.25 3.70 5.26
CA PRO A 51 -13.40 3.56 3.82
C PRO A 51 -12.99 2.18 3.27
N PHE A 52 -12.11 1.46 3.97
CA PHE A 52 -11.62 0.15 3.53
C PHE A 52 -12.63 -0.96 3.80
N ASN A 53 -13.52 -0.76 4.77
CA ASN A 53 -14.59 -1.69 5.08
C ASN A 53 -15.85 -1.47 4.22
N GLN A 54 -15.85 -0.47 3.33
CA GLN A 54 -16.92 -0.29 2.35
C GLN A 54 -16.77 -1.35 1.24
N GLU A 55 -17.83 -2.10 0.95
CA GLU A 55 -17.80 -3.15 -0.09
C GLU A 55 -17.58 -2.58 -1.50
N GLU A 56 -17.92 -1.32 -1.72
CA GLU A 56 -17.76 -0.64 -3.01
C GLU A 56 -17.33 0.81 -2.82
N ARG A 57 -16.50 1.31 -3.74
CA ARG A 57 -16.21 2.73 -3.92
C ARG A 57 -16.34 3.11 -5.39
N THR A 58 -16.90 4.29 -5.63
CA THR A 58 -17.10 4.84 -6.96
C THR A 58 -16.22 6.07 -7.17
N PHE A 59 -15.60 6.16 -8.34
CA PHE A 59 -14.76 7.28 -8.78
C PHE A 59 -15.21 7.75 -10.15
N THR A 60 -14.99 9.03 -10.46
CA THR A 60 -15.27 9.60 -11.78
C THR A 60 -13.95 10.02 -12.40
N VAL A 61 -13.68 9.57 -13.63
CA VAL A 61 -12.47 9.94 -14.40
C VAL A 61 -12.89 10.27 -15.83
N ALA A 62 -12.58 11.46 -16.31
CA ALA A 62 -12.94 11.98 -17.63
C ALA A 62 -14.43 11.75 -17.97
N GLY A 63 -15.31 11.94 -16.99
CA GLY A 63 -16.76 11.72 -17.11
C GLY A 63 -17.23 10.25 -17.04
N HIS A 64 -16.32 9.29 -16.88
CA HIS A 64 -16.63 7.86 -16.76
C HIS A 64 -16.65 7.43 -15.29
N LEU A 65 -17.66 6.64 -14.92
CA LEU A 65 -17.76 6.06 -13.59
C LEU A 65 -16.95 4.77 -13.50
N ILE A 66 -16.13 4.66 -12.46
CA ILE A 66 -15.35 3.47 -12.11
C ILE A 66 -15.91 2.92 -10.81
N HIS A 67 -16.42 1.69 -10.87
CA HIS A 67 -16.96 0.95 -9.74
C HIS A 67 -15.91 -0.02 -9.21
N ILE A 68 -15.48 0.15 -7.96
CA ILE A 68 -14.45 -0.69 -7.34
C ILE A 68 -15.03 -1.45 -6.17
N HIS A 69 -15.18 -2.77 -6.34
CA HIS A 69 -15.43 -3.66 -5.22
C HIS A 69 -14.18 -3.81 -4.35
N GLN A 70 -14.34 -3.62 -3.04
CA GLN A 70 -13.29 -3.80 -2.06
C GLN A 70 -13.56 -5.03 -1.21
N MET A 71 -12.48 -5.74 -0.86
CA MET A 71 -12.56 -7.00 -0.11
C MET A 71 -11.49 -7.00 0.98
N TRP A 72 -11.52 -5.98 1.86
CA TRP A 72 -10.55 -5.81 2.94
C TRP A 72 -10.43 -7.07 3.81
N GLN A 73 -11.54 -7.74 4.10
CA GLN A 73 -11.56 -8.92 4.95
C GLN A 73 -10.94 -10.17 4.29
N GLU A 74 -11.04 -10.32 2.97
CA GLU A 74 -10.55 -11.51 2.25
C GLU A 74 -9.10 -11.34 1.77
N PHE A 75 -8.72 -10.12 1.36
CA PHE A 75 -7.45 -9.87 0.67
C PHE A 75 -6.66 -8.68 1.22
N GLY A 76 -7.15 -8.05 2.30
CA GLY A 76 -6.44 -7.00 3.02
C GLY A 76 -6.04 -5.81 2.16
N VAL A 77 -4.80 -5.36 2.37
CA VAL A 77 -4.17 -4.17 1.78
C VAL A 77 -4.34 -4.10 0.26
N ALA A 78 -4.27 -5.22 -0.45
CA ALA A 78 -4.31 -5.22 -1.91
C ALA A 78 -5.73 -5.06 -2.49
N ALA A 79 -6.78 -5.23 -1.69
CA ALA A 79 -8.16 -5.19 -2.16
C ALA A 79 -8.94 -3.94 -1.73
N VAL A 80 -8.24 -2.88 -1.37
CA VAL A 80 -8.84 -1.57 -1.07
C VAL A 80 -8.18 -0.47 -1.88
N VAL A 81 -8.90 0.62 -2.08
CA VAL A 81 -8.36 1.79 -2.75
C VAL A 81 -7.61 2.62 -1.73
N TRP A 82 -6.31 2.77 -1.97
CA TRP A 82 -5.44 3.65 -1.19
C TRP A 82 -5.54 5.10 -1.67
N ASP A 83 -5.40 6.05 -0.76
CA ASP A 83 -5.44 7.47 -1.08
C ASP A 83 -4.41 7.86 -2.16
N ALA A 84 -3.24 7.22 -2.17
CA ALA A 84 -2.23 7.43 -3.20
C ALA A 84 -2.74 7.09 -4.62
N ALA A 85 -3.58 6.06 -4.77
CA ALA A 85 -4.19 5.70 -6.05
C ALA A 85 -5.23 6.74 -6.50
N ILE A 86 -5.94 7.36 -5.54
CA ILE A 86 -6.90 8.44 -5.81
C ILE A 86 -6.14 9.68 -6.28
N VAL A 87 -5.12 10.11 -5.53
CA VAL A 87 -4.29 11.28 -5.86
C VAL A 87 -3.61 11.10 -7.22
N LEU A 88 -3.05 9.92 -7.50
CA LEU A 88 -2.41 9.65 -8.79
C LEU A 88 -3.42 9.70 -9.93
N THR A 89 -4.61 9.09 -9.76
CA THR A 89 -5.69 9.15 -10.75
C THR A 89 -6.06 10.58 -11.09
N GLU A 90 -6.32 11.42 -10.08
CA GLU A 90 -6.66 12.83 -10.30
C GLU A 90 -5.51 13.60 -10.96
N TYR A 91 -4.26 13.33 -10.56
CA TYR A 91 -3.10 13.96 -11.18
C TYR A 91 -3.02 13.61 -12.67
N LEU A 92 -3.14 12.33 -13.04
CA LEU A 92 -3.06 11.92 -14.45
C LEU A 92 -4.19 12.55 -15.27
N GLU A 93 -5.42 12.56 -14.75
CA GLU A 93 -6.56 13.21 -15.41
C GLU A 93 -6.30 14.70 -15.65
N ARG A 94 -5.85 15.44 -14.63
CA ARG A 94 -5.50 16.86 -14.75
C ARG A 94 -4.38 17.10 -15.75
N GLN A 95 -3.32 16.30 -15.71
CA GLN A 95 -2.19 16.46 -16.64
C GLN A 95 -2.59 16.19 -18.09
N VAL A 96 -3.48 15.22 -18.35
CA VAL A 96 -4.01 14.94 -19.68
C VAL A 96 -4.96 16.05 -20.14
N SER A 97 -5.88 16.49 -19.27
CA SER A 97 -6.81 17.59 -19.54
C SER A 97 -6.08 18.90 -19.87
N ASP A 98 -5.00 19.19 -19.15
CA ASP A 98 -4.19 20.39 -19.36
C ASP A 98 -3.21 20.26 -20.54
N GLY A 99 -3.22 19.13 -21.26
CA GLY A 99 -2.33 18.86 -22.39
C GLY A 99 -0.85 18.68 -22.02
N ARG A 100 -0.53 18.58 -20.72
CA ARG A 100 0.84 18.40 -20.20
C ARG A 100 1.32 16.95 -20.27
N LEU A 101 0.42 16.00 -20.40
CA LEU A 101 0.71 14.58 -20.52
C LEU A 101 -0.12 13.96 -21.64
N VAL A 102 0.54 13.24 -22.56
CA VAL A 102 -0.15 12.51 -23.63
C VAL A 102 -0.16 11.03 -23.29
N MET A 103 -1.34 10.50 -22.97
CA MET A 103 -1.54 9.07 -22.68
C MET A 103 -2.05 8.25 -23.88
N LYS A 104 -2.70 8.90 -24.84
CA LYS A 104 -3.28 8.23 -26.01
C LYS A 104 -2.24 7.34 -26.71
N ASP A 105 -2.61 6.07 -26.90
CA ASP A 105 -1.82 5.03 -27.56
C ASP A 105 -0.47 4.71 -26.89
N LYS A 106 -0.22 5.19 -25.66
CA LYS A 106 0.99 4.87 -24.90
C LYS A 106 0.85 3.52 -24.21
N ARG A 107 1.94 2.75 -24.18
CA ARG A 107 2.04 1.55 -23.36
C ARG A 107 2.36 1.94 -21.92
N ILE A 108 1.51 1.56 -20.98
CA ILE A 108 1.62 1.89 -19.57
C ILE A 108 1.67 0.58 -18.78
N ILE A 109 2.54 0.51 -17.77
CA ILE A 109 2.58 -0.62 -16.83
C ILE A 109 2.35 -0.08 -15.42
N GLU A 110 1.37 -0.64 -14.71
CA GLU A 110 1.15 -0.37 -13.28
C GLU A 110 1.73 -1.51 -12.45
N LEU A 111 2.61 -1.18 -11.50
CA LEU A 111 3.22 -2.12 -10.57
C LEU A 111 2.50 -2.06 -9.23
N GLY A 112 2.03 -3.20 -8.73
CA GLY A 112 1.28 -3.24 -7.47
C GLY A 112 -0.08 -2.57 -7.59
N ALA A 113 -0.82 -2.93 -8.64
CA ALA A 113 -2.07 -2.26 -9.00
C ALA A 113 -3.18 -2.43 -7.95
N GLY A 114 -3.10 -3.45 -7.08
CA GLY A 114 -4.11 -3.72 -6.06
C GLY A 114 -5.52 -3.84 -6.65
N THR A 115 -6.34 -2.80 -6.43
CA THR A 115 -7.72 -2.72 -6.97
C THR A 115 -7.79 -2.34 -8.44
N GLY A 116 -6.73 -1.79 -9.01
CA GLY A 116 -6.63 -1.39 -10.43
C GLY A 116 -7.22 -0.03 -10.76
N LEU A 117 -7.50 0.84 -9.76
CA LEU A 117 -8.06 2.18 -9.99
C LEU A 117 -7.25 2.97 -11.02
N VAL A 118 -5.94 3.07 -10.82
CA VAL A 118 -5.06 3.86 -11.69
C VAL A 118 -4.98 3.24 -13.08
N SER A 119 -4.91 1.91 -13.19
CA SER A 119 -4.96 1.24 -14.49
C SER A 119 -6.23 1.50 -15.28
N MET A 120 -7.39 1.50 -14.61
CA MET A 120 -8.67 1.83 -15.25
C MET A 120 -8.68 3.29 -15.69
N ALA A 121 -8.22 4.20 -14.83
CA ALA A 121 -8.10 5.61 -15.15
C ALA A 121 -7.18 5.85 -16.35
N SER A 122 -6.00 5.24 -16.39
CA SER A 122 -5.07 5.40 -17.51
C SER A 122 -5.60 4.80 -18.81
N ALA A 123 -6.37 3.72 -18.75
CA ALA A 123 -7.07 3.16 -19.90
C ALA A 123 -8.16 4.11 -20.43
N ILE A 124 -8.97 4.70 -19.55
CA ILE A 124 -9.99 5.71 -19.91
C ILE A 124 -9.35 6.94 -20.57
N LEU A 125 -8.17 7.36 -20.09
CA LEU A 125 -7.39 8.47 -20.66
C LEU A 125 -6.69 8.10 -21.99
N GLY A 126 -6.93 6.90 -22.53
CA GLY A 126 -6.48 6.45 -23.85
C GLY A 126 -5.18 5.63 -23.86
N GLY A 127 -4.66 5.24 -22.70
CA GLY A 127 -3.47 4.42 -22.58
C GLY A 127 -3.73 2.92 -22.77
N ASN A 128 -2.80 2.22 -23.41
CA ASN A 128 -2.76 0.76 -23.45
C ASN A 128 -2.07 0.25 -22.17
N THR A 129 -2.87 -0.04 -21.15
CA THR A 129 -2.37 -0.29 -19.79
C THR A 129 -2.27 -1.78 -19.47
N THR A 130 -1.15 -2.18 -18.88
CA THR A 130 -0.94 -3.51 -18.29
C THR A 130 -0.82 -3.39 -16.77
N SER A 131 -1.80 -3.89 -16.04
CA SER A 131 -1.78 -3.93 -14.57
C SER A 131 -1.05 -5.16 -14.06
N THR A 132 -0.22 -5.00 -13.03
CA THR A 132 0.51 -6.12 -12.41
C THR A 132 0.31 -6.14 -10.90
N GLU A 133 0.22 -7.34 -10.34
CA GLU A 133 0.13 -7.60 -8.90
C GLU A 133 0.77 -8.96 -8.61
N ARG A 134 1.13 -9.21 -7.34
CA ARG A 134 1.64 -10.51 -6.90
C ARG A 134 0.63 -11.61 -7.19
N SER A 135 1.11 -12.69 -7.80
CA SER A 135 0.31 -13.84 -8.23
C SER A 135 -0.46 -14.51 -7.08
N THR A 136 0.02 -14.40 -5.85
CA THR A 136 -0.62 -14.96 -4.65
C THR A 136 -1.98 -14.33 -4.33
N LEU A 137 -2.25 -13.11 -4.80
CA LEU A 137 -3.45 -12.37 -4.45
C LEU A 137 -4.61 -12.62 -5.43
N GLN A 138 -4.33 -12.91 -6.70
CA GLN A 138 -5.31 -13.18 -7.78
C GLN A 138 -6.49 -12.18 -7.91
N ILE A 139 -6.45 -11.03 -7.21
CA ILE A 139 -7.54 -10.02 -7.14
C ILE A 139 -7.90 -9.52 -8.53
N LEU A 140 -6.89 -9.15 -9.34
CA LEU A 140 -7.08 -8.63 -10.68
C LEU A 140 -7.76 -9.64 -11.61
N LYS A 141 -7.39 -10.93 -11.54
CA LYS A 141 -8.00 -11.97 -12.38
C LYS A 141 -9.47 -12.21 -12.04
N LYS A 142 -9.82 -12.19 -10.74
CA LYS A 142 -11.22 -12.32 -10.31
C LYS A 142 -12.08 -11.12 -10.72
N LYS A 143 -11.49 -9.92 -10.81
CA LYS A 143 -12.21 -8.69 -11.18
C LYS A 143 -12.38 -8.50 -12.68
N LEU A 144 -11.41 -8.91 -13.49
CA LEU A 144 -11.47 -8.78 -14.95
C LEU A 144 -12.28 -9.89 -15.65
N ASN A 145 -12.59 -10.99 -14.95
CA ASN A 145 -13.28 -12.17 -15.50
C ASN A 145 -14.74 -12.33 -15.03
N LYS A 146 -15.31 -11.36 -14.31
CA LYS A 146 -16.72 -11.39 -13.95
C LYS A 146 -17.53 -10.73 -15.08
N PRO A 147 -18.49 -11.44 -15.71
CA PRO A 147 -19.27 -10.92 -16.83
C PRO A 147 -20.18 -9.75 -16.41
#